data_AF-A0A388L8A0-F1
#
_entry.id   AF-A0A388L8A0-F1
#
_cell.length_a   1.000
_cell.length_b   1.000
_cell.length_c   1.000
_cell.angle_alpha   90.00
_cell.angle_beta   90.00
_cell.angle_gamma   90.00
#
_symmetry.space_group_name_H-M   'P 1'
#
loop_
_entity.id
_entity.type
_entity.pdbx_description
1 polymer ?
#
loop_
_entity_poly.entity_id
_entity_poly.type
_entity_poly.pdbx_seq_one_letter_code
_entity_poly.pdbx_strand_id
1 'polypeptide(L)'
;MAMGMSTCAWERHVALSSLCTWRSNGTQSSDLQNAIAKETSSSARSCGPIAGAFRASSSLSSSSSLSSSSSSSSSAAAAAAAVSKSVLLPVDRPVFSILKKEQREKGRIYRKSDFADLVLRHVFGGAPTPTRVKVIGGGRRWQLRGAAMADGQLSGSNSDMSVASTSEGGRSIAAAAIATETNDGDGDDNDNDDAVTNRQLQIRNAIVECLSSCLTSTSLDLTIPAISSSKKEGKVRDMYDAGELLIVVTTDRQSAFDRVLASVPFKGQVLNETSGWWFDKTRHIVPNAALCRPDPNVTIFKKCAVFPVEFVVRGYITGTTSTSLWTVYNSGKREYCGNLLPEGLVKNDRLEKNMLTPTTKAADHDVPLSPEEIVEKGLMTREDVEYLQSTALSLFAYGQEVAAANGLLLVDTKYEFGRAPDGTIMLLDEIHTPDSSRYWIANSYAERHAAGLEPESIDKEFLRLWFKNNCDPYNDVALPDAPKELVTELSFRYIRLYEMITGNPFSIPNLKQSMDDRIRQNVDAALSSLRVAGRRQ
;
A
#
# COMPACT_ATOMS: atom_id res chain seq x y z
N MET A 1 -1.28 63.96 -1.53
CA MET A 1 -0.86 63.83 -0.11
C MET A 1 -2.03 64.25 0.76
N ALA A 2 -2.21 63.61 1.94
CA ALA A 2 -3.40 63.70 2.83
C ALA A 2 -4.72 63.25 2.12
N MET A 3 -5.41 62.14 2.41
CA MET A 3 -5.76 61.40 3.65
C MET A 3 -6.80 62.07 4.57
N GLY A 4 -8.06 61.65 4.40
CA GLY A 4 -9.03 61.31 5.47
C GLY A 4 -9.23 59.78 5.47
N MET A 5 -9.65 59.09 6.54
CA MET A 5 -10.91 59.21 7.30
C MET A 5 -12.15 59.02 6.39
N SER A 6 -13.15 58.18 6.67
CA SER A 6 -13.31 57.14 7.73
C SER A 6 -14.50 56.22 7.35
N THR A 7 -14.74 55.03 7.93
CA THR A 7 -14.05 54.36 9.06
C THR A 7 -13.55 52.96 8.60
N CYS A 8 -13.74 51.76 9.18
CA CYS A 8 -14.41 51.24 10.39
C CYS A 8 -13.65 50.01 10.95
N ALA A 9 -14.06 49.48 12.10
CA ALA A 9 -13.35 48.42 12.84
C ALA A 9 -14.29 47.53 13.68
N TRP A 10 -13.77 46.46 14.29
CA TRP A 10 -13.92 46.19 15.74
C TRP A 10 -13.00 45.02 16.19
N GLU A 11 -12.24 45.20 17.28
CA GLU A 11 -11.54 44.13 18.00
C GLU A 11 -11.68 44.31 19.53
N ARG A 12 -12.02 43.20 20.21
CA ARG A 12 -11.69 42.73 21.58
C ARG A 12 -11.82 43.63 22.84
N HIS A 13 -12.12 42.91 23.93
CA HIS A 13 -11.81 43.15 25.37
C HIS A 13 -12.64 44.11 26.24
N VAL A 14 -13.47 43.49 27.09
CA VAL A 14 -13.87 43.84 28.48
C VAL A 14 -14.02 42.47 29.21
N ALA A 15 -13.77 42.21 30.50
CA ALA A 15 -13.56 43.04 31.70
C ALA A 15 -12.33 42.60 32.53
N LEU A 16 -12.05 43.31 33.64
CA LEU A 16 -10.97 43.03 34.61
C LEU A 16 -11.45 43.07 36.08
N SER A 17 -10.68 42.37 36.92
CA SER A 17 -10.50 42.45 38.39
C SER A 17 -11.29 43.42 39.28
N SER A 18 -11.56 42.97 40.51
CA SER A 18 -11.68 43.82 41.72
C SER A 18 -10.78 43.26 42.83
N LEU A 19 -10.05 44.13 43.55
CA LEU A 19 -9.09 43.74 44.60
C LEU A 19 -8.88 44.92 45.56
N CYS A 20 -9.01 44.72 46.88
CA CYS A 20 -8.49 45.70 47.86
C CYS A 20 -8.07 45.09 49.20
N THR A 21 -6.87 45.46 49.61
CA THR A 21 -6.06 45.11 50.78
C THR A 21 -6.71 45.17 52.17
N TRP A 22 -6.21 44.36 53.11
CA TRP A 22 -5.89 44.87 54.46
C TRP A 22 -4.62 44.23 55.07
N ARG A 23 -4.18 44.74 56.23
CA ARG A 23 -2.82 44.55 56.79
C ARG A 23 -2.68 43.41 57.81
N SER A 24 -1.42 43.03 58.02
CA SER A 24 -0.95 42.13 59.06
C SER A 24 -1.07 42.68 60.49
N ASN A 25 -1.33 41.76 61.43
CA ASN A 25 -0.77 41.78 62.78
C ASN A 25 -0.65 40.32 63.25
N GLY A 26 0.38 40.00 64.03
CA GLY A 26 0.70 38.61 64.41
C GLY A 26 0.56 38.34 65.91
N THR A 27 0.51 37.06 66.26
CA THR A 27 0.75 36.56 67.62
C THR A 27 1.40 35.18 67.53
N GLN A 28 2.23 34.84 68.51
CA GLN A 28 3.02 33.60 68.55
C GLN A 28 2.22 32.46 69.21
N SER A 29 2.51 31.20 68.88
CA SER A 29 3.19 30.25 69.78
C SER A 29 3.18 28.80 69.21
N SER A 30 4.10 27.96 69.71
CA SER A 30 3.99 26.50 69.98
C SER A 30 2.95 25.66 69.23
N ASP A 31 3.26 24.53 68.59
CA ASP A 31 4.37 23.59 68.86
C ASP A 31 4.89 22.81 67.64
N LEU A 32 6.00 22.10 67.86
CA LEU A 32 6.69 21.24 66.91
C LEU A 32 7.02 19.89 67.61
N GLN A 33 6.99 18.79 66.86
CA GLN A 33 7.44 17.41 67.21
C GLN A 33 6.45 16.45 67.89
N ASN A 34 6.74 15.16 67.65
CA ASN A 34 6.14 13.93 68.20
C ASN A 34 4.76 13.52 67.65
N ALA A 35 4.47 12.23 67.44
CA ALA A 35 5.22 11.01 67.81
C ALA A 35 5.35 9.98 66.66
N ILE A 36 6.30 9.04 66.83
CA ILE A 36 6.53 7.87 65.96
C ILE A 36 6.25 6.57 66.75
N ALA A 37 5.83 5.52 66.04
CA ALA A 37 5.82 4.10 66.42
C ALA A 37 4.88 3.61 67.54
N LYS A 38 3.81 2.92 67.13
CA LYS A 38 3.52 1.48 67.36
C LYS A 38 2.29 1.10 66.49
N GLU A 39 2.11 -0.13 66.03
CA GLU A 39 2.70 -1.41 66.47
C GLU A 39 3.51 -2.13 65.38
N THR A 40 4.34 -3.08 65.79
CA THR A 40 5.01 -4.09 64.94
C THR A 40 5.03 -5.45 65.65
N SER A 41 5.24 -6.52 64.86
CA SER A 41 5.29 -7.97 65.21
C SER A 41 4.09 -8.75 64.63
N SER A 42 4.23 -9.98 64.12
CA SER A 42 5.40 -10.77 63.66
C SER A 42 4.90 -11.81 62.63
N SER A 43 5.67 -12.64 61.92
CA SER A 43 7.09 -13.04 61.98
C SER A 43 7.56 -13.49 60.59
N ALA A 44 8.87 -13.48 60.31
CA ALA A 44 9.45 -13.92 59.03
C ALA A 44 10.36 -15.15 59.18
N ARG A 45 10.32 -16.05 58.19
CA ARG A 45 11.30 -17.11 57.80
C ARG A 45 10.71 -17.88 56.60
N SER A 46 11.47 -18.47 55.67
CA SER A 46 12.95 -18.51 55.50
C SER A 46 13.30 -18.94 54.06
N CYS A 47 14.44 -18.47 53.54
CA CYS A 47 15.05 -19.04 52.33
C CYS A 47 15.69 -20.42 52.61
N GLY A 48 15.68 -21.33 51.64
CA GLY A 48 16.38 -22.62 51.70
C GLY A 48 16.20 -23.43 50.40
N PRO A 49 17.26 -24.04 49.83
CA PRO A 49 17.18 -24.67 48.50
C PRO A 49 16.93 -26.19 48.55
N ILE A 50 16.46 -26.75 47.43
CA ILE A 50 16.59 -28.18 47.09
C ILE A 50 17.19 -28.29 45.69
N ALA A 51 18.16 -29.18 45.52
CA ALA A 51 18.81 -29.47 44.26
C ALA A 51 18.83 -30.97 43.99
N GLY A 52 18.96 -31.34 42.70
CA GLY A 52 19.50 -32.64 42.31
C GLY A 52 18.50 -33.70 41.82
N ALA A 53 18.48 -33.89 40.49
CA ALA A 53 18.32 -35.21 39.88
C ALA A 53 19.01 -35.22 38.51
N PHE A 54 20.31 -35.53 38.49
CA PHE A 54 21.03 -35.80 37.24
C PHE A 54 20.56 -37.15 36.66
N ARG A 55 20.27 -37.20 35.36
CA ARG A 55 20.35 -38.45 34.58
C ARG A 55 20.93 -38.18 33.20
N ALA A 56 22.22 -38.47 33.07
CA ALA A 56 22.84 -38.80 31.79
C ALA A 56 22.88 -40.33 31.66
N SER A 57 22.57 -40.86 30.48
CA SER A 57 22.79 -42.27 30.14
C SER A 57 23.09 -42.39 28.64
N SER A 58 24.34 -42.70 28.32
CA SER A 58 24.89 -42.79 26.97
C SER A 58 24.84 -44.23 26.42
N SER A 59 24.25 -44.41 25.24
CA SER A 59 24.35 -45.63 24.41
C SER A 59 23.49 -45.47 23.14
N LEU A 60 23.78 -46.04 21.98
CA LEU A 60 25.03 -46.49 21.33
C LEU A 60 24.63 -47.01 19.93
N SER A 61 25.37 -46.70 18.86
CA SER A 61 25.21 -47.29 17.51
C SER A 61 23.82 -47.05 16.83
N SER A 62 23.63 -47.21 15.51
CA SER A 62 24.53 -47.77 14.49
C SER A 62 24.63 -46.88 13.25
N SER A 63 25.87 -46.68 12.81
CA SER A 63 26.22 -46.42 11.41
C SER A 63 25.94 -47.67 10.56
N SER A 64 25.47 -47.48 9.32
CA SER A 64 25.54 -48.52 8.28
C SER A 64 25.71 -47.89 6.89
N SER A 65 26.96 -47.54 6.56
CA SER A 65 27.37 -47.08 5.24
C SER A 65 27.75 -48.24 4.33
N LEU A 66 26.98 -48.48 3.26
CA LEU A 66 27.30 -49.35 2.11
C LEU A 66 26.44 -48.86 0.93
N SER A 67 26.87 -48.87 -0.34
CA SER A 67 28.23 -48.90 -0.92
C SER A 67 28.12 -48.53 -2.40
N SER A 68 29.18 -48.00 -2.99
CA SER A 68 29.24 -47.65 -4.42
C SER A 68 29.23 -48.88 -5.34
N SER A 69 28.45 -48.85 -6.43
CA SER A 69 28.72 -49.63 -7.63
C SER A 69 28.32 -48.84 -8.89
N SER A 70 29.26 -48.70 -9.82
CA SER A 70 29.03 -48.15 -11.16
C SER A 70 28.99 -49.30 -12.18
N SER A 71 28.24 -49.13 -13.28
CA SER A 71 28.75 -49.38 -14.65
C SER A 71 27.69 -49.32 -15.76
N SER A 72 28.16 -48.96 -16.95
CA SER A 72 27.72 -49.42 -18.29
C SER A 72 26.26 -49.26 -18.74
N SER A 73 26.13 -48.53 -19.86
CA SER A 73 24.98 -48.50 -20.76
C SER A 73 24.83 -49.79 -21.59
N SER A 74 23.59 -50.13 -21.97
CA SER A 74 23.29 -50.85 -23.20
C SER A 74 21.87 -50.51 -23.70
N SER A 75 21.65 -50.52 -25.01
CA SER A 75 20.45 -50.00 -25.69
C SER A 75 19.49 -51.10 -26.14
N ALA A 76 18.18 -50.82 -26.12
CA ALA A 76 17.21 -51.45 -27.03
C ALA A 76 15.89 -50.66 -27.17
N ALA A 77 15.46 -50.47 -28.43
CA ALA A 77 14.08 -50.28 -28.90
C ALA A 77 13.05 -49.53 -28.02
N ALA A 78 12.87 -48.23 -28.27
CA ALA A 78 11.63 -47.52 -27.93
C ALA A 78 10.54 -47.76 -28.99
N ALA A 79 9.31 -48.06 -28.58
CA ALA A 79 8.15 -48.13 -29.49
C ALA A 79 7.57 -46.72 -29.70
N ALA A 80 7.64 -46.21 -30.93
CA ALA A 80 7.25 -44.83 -31.24
C ALA A 80 5.73 -44.63 -31.34
N ALA A 81 5.09 -44.29 -30.21
CA ALA A 81 3.75 -43.72 -30.21
C ALA A 81 3.82 -42.26 -30.72
N ALA A 82 3.32 -42.01 -31.93
CA ALA A 82 3.39 -40.70 -32.58
C ALA A 82 2.40 -39.68 -31.98
N VAL A 83 2.78 -39.09 -30.84
CA VAL A 83 2.01 -37.99 -30.22
C VAL A 83 2.09 -36.75 -31.10
N SER A 84 0.97 -36.40 -31.74
CA SER A 84 0.84 -35.21 -32.58
C SER A 84 0.79 -33.93 -31.74
N LYS A 85 1.96 -33.48 -31.26
CA LYS A 85 2.12 -32.17 -30.59
C LYS A 85 1.80 -31.05 -31.59
N SER A 86 0.58 -30.52 -31.54
CA SER A 86 0.21 -29.36 -32.34
C SER A 86 0.73 -28.08 -31.70
N VAL A 87 1.79 -27.52 -32.26
CA VAL A 87 2.35 -26.22 -31.85
C VAL A 87 1.35 -25.10 -32.16
N LEU A 88 1.10 -24.25 -31.16
CA LEU A 88 0.33 -23.02 -31.29
C LEU A 88 1.29 -21.83 -31.26
N LEU A 89 1.41 -21.11 -32.37
CA LEU A 89 2.17 -19.87 -32.43
C LEU A 89 1.21 -18.67 -32.30
N PRO A 90 1.39 -17.78 -31.30
CA PRO A 90 0.72 -16.49 -31.29
C PRO A 90 1.25 -15.61 -32.43
N VAL A 91 0.40 -14.73 -32.97
CA VAL A 91 0.79 -13.75 -33.99
C VAL A 91 0.59 -12.36 -33.41
N ASP A 92 1.69 -11.67 -33.13
CA ASP A 92 1.67 -10.45 -32.33
C ASP A 92 1.07 -9.22 -33.02
N ARG A 93 0.67 -8.26 -32.17
CA ARG A 93 0.03 -7.00 -32.56
C ARG A 93 0.77 -6.19 -33.66
N PRO A 94 2.12 -6.17 -33.79
CA PRO A 94 2.79 -5.40 -34.83
C PRO A 94 2.39 -5.80 -36.27
N VAL A 95 2.12 -7.09 -36.52
CA VAL A 95 1.68 -7.54 -37.85
C VAL A 95 0.33 -6.90 -38.21
N PHE A 96 -0.59 -6.79 -37.23
CA PHE A 96 -1.90 -6.17 -37.43
C PHE A 96 -1.83 -4.64 -37.60
N SER A 97 -0.86 -3.93 -37.03
CA SER A 97 -0.70 -2.48 -37.24
C SER A 97 -0.06 -2.17 -38.59
N ILE A 98 0.96 -2.93 -39.01
CA ILE A 98 1.58 -2.85 -40.34
C ILE A 98 0.54 -3.11 -41.44
N LEU A 99 -0.25 -4.18 -41.32
CA LEU A 99 -1.26 -4.52 -42.34
C LEU A 99 -2.43 -3.52 -42.39
N LYS A 100 -2.83 -2.92 -41.25
CA LYS A 100 -3.81 -1.82 -41.25
C LYS A 100 -3.27 -0.52 -41.87
N LYS A 101 -1.95 -0.30 -41.81
CA LYS A 101 -1.28 0.81 -42.49
C LYS A 101 -1.31 0.60 -44.01
N GLU A 102 -0.86 -0.57 -44.50
CA GLU A 102 -0.99 -0.93 -45.93
C GLU A 102 -2.44 -0.86 -46.43
N GLN A 103 -3.42 -1.32 -45.66
CA GLN A 103 -4.83 -1.28 -46.05
C GLN A 103 -5.33 0.15 -46.28
N ARG A 104 -4.87 1.12 -45.48
CA ARG A 104 -5.18 2.55 -45.66
C ARG A 104 -4.42 3.16 -46.84
N GLU A 105 -3.15 2.80 -47.02
CA GLU A 105 -2.28 3.38 -48.06
C GLU A 105 -2.57 2.83 -49.46
N LYS A 106 -3.07 1.59 -49.58
CA LYS A 106 -3.33 0.91 -50.87
C LYS A 106 -4.82 0.71 -51.19
N GLY A 107 -5.73 1.21 -50.34
CA GLY A 107 -7.18 1.29 -50.61
C GLY A 107 -7.91 -0.03 -50.88
N ARG A 108 -7.32 -1.18 -50.55
CA ARG A 108 -7.79 -2.51 -50.98
C ARG A 108 -8.41 -3.30 -49.82
N ILE A 109 -9.55 -3.94 -50.09
CA ILE A 109 -10.24 -4.82 -49.12
C ILE A 109 -9.84 -6.27 -49.39
N TYR A 110 -9.25 -6.93 -48.39
CA TYR A 110 -8.87 -8.35 -48.43
C TYR A 110 -9.97 -9.25 -47.84
N ARG A 111 -10.13 -10.45 -48.41
CA ARG A 111 -11.04 -11.50 -47.91
C ARG A 111 -10.35 -12.36 -46.85
N LYS A 112 -11.16 -13.15 -46.12
CA LYS A 112 -10.71 -14.00 -45.01
C LYS A 112 -9.67 -15.06 -45.42
N SER A 113 -9.68 -15.47 -46.69
CA SER A 113 -8.68 -16.33 -47.35
C SER A 113 -7.32 -15.64 -47.46
N ASP A 114 -7.31 -14.45 -48.03
CA ASP A 114 -6.12 -13.70 -48.44
C ASP A 114 -5.27 -13.32 -47.23
N PHE A 115 -5.94 -13.13 -46.08
CA PHE A 115 -5.33 -12.86 -44.78
C PHE A 115 -4.44 -14.01 -44.26
N ALA A 116 -4.79 -15.26 -44.56
CA ALA A 116 -3.98 -16.42 -44.16
C ALA A 116 -2.66 -16.45 -44.95
N ASP A 117 -2.76 -16.26 -46.27
CA ASP A 117 -1.63 -16.24 -47.20
C ASP A 117 -0.61 -15.13 -46.85
N LEU A 118 -1.12 -13.95 -46.46
CA LEU A 118 -0.28 -12.79 -46.15
C LEU A 118 0.47 -12.96 -44.82
N VAL A 119 -0.19 -13.51 -43.79
CA VAL A 119 0.46 -13.87 -42.51
C VAL A 119 1.51 -14.96 -42.71
N LEU A 120 1.21 -16.00 -43.50
CA LEU A 120 2.17 -17.07 -43.80
C LEU A 120 3.43 -16.54 -44.50
N ARG A 121 3.29 -15.67 -45.52
CA ARG A 121 4.45 -15.06 -46.20
C ARG A 121 5.30 -14.19 -45.27
N HIS A 122 4.69 -13.47 -44.34
CA HIS A 122 5.40 -12.63 -43.38
C HIS A 122 6.14 -13.45 -42.32
N VAL A 123 5.54 -14.53 -41.81
CA VAL A 123 6.15 -15.45 -40.83
C VAL A 123 7.27 -16.29 -41.45
N PHE A 124 7.15 -16.70 -42.71
CA PHE A 124 8.13 -17.58 -43.40
C PHE A 124 9.01 -16.87 -44.42
N GLY A 125 9.10 -15.53 -44.40
CA GLY A 125 10.05 -14.75 -45.21
C GLY A 125 9.95 -14.90 -46.74
N GLY A 126 8.83 -15.43 -47.25
CA GLY A 126 8.66 -15.76 -48.67
C GLY A 126 9.12 -17.15 -49.11
N ALA A 127 9.59 -18.01 -48.20
CA ALA A 127 9.88 -19.42 -48.47
C ALA A 127 8.60 -20.22 -48.80
N PRO A 128 8.69 -21.33 -49.56
CA PRO A 128 7.54 -22.19 -49.86
C PRO A 128 6.94 -22.80 -48.58
N THR A 129 5.62 -22.74 -48.44
CA THR A 129 4.92 -23.13 -47.21
C THR A 129 4.76 -24.65 -47.05
N PRO A 130 4.81 -25.19 -45.81
CA PRO A 130 4.48 -26.58 -45.54
C PRO A 130 3.04 -26.91 -45.97
N THR A 131 2.86 -28.05 -46.64
CA THR A 131 1.68 -28.33 -47.50
C THR A 131 0.33 -28.43 -46.77
N ARG A 132 0.31 -28.41 -45.42
CA ARG A 132 -0.90 -28.39 -44.59
C ARG A 132 -0.72 -27.55 -43.31
N VAL A 133 -0.87 -26.24 -43.44
CA VAL A 133 -1.11 -25.32 -42.31
C VAL A 133 -2.55 -24.80 -42.40
N LYS A 134 -3.29 -24.78 -41.29
CA LYS A 134 -4.68 -24.32 -41.25
C LYS A 134 -4.85 -23.17 -40.26
N VAL A 135 -5.36 -22.03 -40.75
CA VAL A 135 -5.74 -20.88 -39.92
C VAL A 135 -7.13 -21.12 -39.33
N ILE A 136 -7.28 -20.87 -38.03
CA ILE A 136 -8.57 -20.94 -37.32
C ILE A 136 -8.76 -19.64 -36.54
N GLY A 137 -9.94 -19.04 -36.63
CA GLY A 137 -10.24 -17.79 -35.92
C GLY A 137 -11.52 -17.06 -36.35
N GLY A 138 -12.05 -16.27 -35.42
CA GLY A 138 -13.17 -15.36 -35.59
C GLY A 138 -13.16 -14.35 -34.43
N GLY A 139 -13.26 -13.05 -34.73
CA GLY A 139 -13.10 -12.00 -33.73
C GLY A 139 -11.64 -11.59 -33.49
N ARG A 140 -11.29 -11.24 -32.25
CA ARG A 140 -10.03 -10.57 -31.87
C ARG A 140 -8.82 -11.49 -31.60
N ARG A 141 -8.92 -12.80 -31.89
CA ARG A 141 -7.83 -13.78 -31.72
C ARG A 141 -7.84 -14.78 -32.88
N TRP A 142 -6.64 -15.17 -33.35
CA TRP A 142 -6.41 -16.04 -34.50
C TRP A 142 -5.24 -16.97 -34.20
N GLN A 143 -5.27 -18.19 -34.75
CA GLN A 143 -4.24 -19.20 -34.50
C GLN A 143 -3.87 -19.94 -35.80
N LEU A 144 -2.59 -20.27 -35.91
CA LEU A 144 -2.03 -21.19 -36.91
C LEU A 144 -1.87 -22.58 -36.29
N ARG A 145 -2.24 -23.63 -37.03
CA ARG A 145 -2.00 -25.03 -36.63
C ARG A 145 -1.30 -25.78 -37.76
N GLY A 146 -0.14 -26.37 -37.46
CA GLY A 146 0.67 -27.17 -38.38
C GLY A 146 1.02 -28.55 -37.81
N ALA A 147 1.61 -29.40 -38.66
CA ALA A 147 2.22 -30.68 -38.29
C ALA A 147 3.74 -30.62 -38.49
N ALA A 148 4.49 -31.49 -37.82
CA ALA A 148 5.94 -31.40 -37.72
C ALA A 148 6.69 -31.61 -39.05
N MET A 149 7.86 -30.96 -39.16
CA MET A 149 8.91 -31.34 -40.12
C MET A 149 9.62 -32.60 -39.62
N ALA A 150 10.22 -33.37 -40.54
CA ALA A 150 11.15 -34.45 -40.20
C ALA A 150 12.60 -33.89 -40.09
N ASP A 151 13.46 -34.57 -39.35
CA ASP A 151 14.87 -34.17 -39.17
C ASP A 151 15.63 -34.12 -40.50
N GLY A 152 16.41 -33.06 -40.67
CA GLY A 152 17.28 -32.83 -41.83
C GLY A 152 18.56 -32.13 -41.41
N GLN A 153 19.71 -32.72 -41.76
CA GLN A 153 21.03 -32.19 -41.39
C GLN A 153 21.33 -30.87 -42.12
N LEU A 154 21.90 -29.89 -41.41
CA LEU A 154 22.58 -28.74 -42.01
C LEU A 154 23.95 -28.51 -41.37
N SER A 155 24.98 -29.06 -42.01
CA SER A 155 26.37 -28.62 -41.85
C SER A 155 26.66 -27.51 -42.86
N GLY A 156 27.20 -26.38 -42.42
CA GLY A 156 27.61 -25.29 -43.31
C GLY A 156 28.51 -24.28 -42.60
N SER A 157 29.61 -23.89 -43.24
CA SER A 157 30.61 -22.94 -42.71
C SER A 157 30.74 -21.71 -43.63
N ASN A 158 31.55 -20.74 -43.19
CA ASN A 158 31.98 -19.53 -43.93
C ASN A 158 30.88 -18.44 -44.06
N SER A 159 31.20 -17.14 -44.13
CA SER A 159 32.44 -16.40 -43.82
C SER A 159 32.13 -14.89 -43.74
N ASP A 160 33.14 -14.11 -43.34
CA ASP A 160 33.20 -12.64 -43.26
C ASP A 160 32.29 -11.82 -44.17
N MET A 161 31.71 -10.76 -43.60
CA MET A 161 31.79 -9.42 -44.21
C MET A 161 31.72 -8.32 -43.13
N SER A 162 32.52 -7.27 -43.33
CA SER A 162 32.55 -6.06 -42.49
C SER A 162 32.29 -4.82 -43.37
N VAL A 163 32.17 -3.65 -42.73
CA VAL A 163 32.46 -2.27 -43.20
C VAL A 163 31.36 -1.23 -42.92
N ALA A 164 31.84 -0.06 -42.50
CA ALA A 164 31.22 1.28 -42.48
C ALA A 164 30.09 1.61 -41.48
N SER A 165 30.37 2.70 -40.76
CA SER A 165 29.43 3.52 -40.00
C SER A 165 28.84 4.65 -40.85
N THR A 166 27.59 5.03 -40.58
CA THR A 166 27.15 6.43 -40.65
C THR A 166 26.29 6.77 -39.44
N SER A 167 26.41 8.01 -38.97
CA SER A 167 25.65 8.56 -37.84
C SER A 167 24.43 9.32 -38.31
N GLU A 168 23.26 9.08 -37.72
CA GLU A 168 22.20 10.09 -37.66
C GLU A 168 21.34 9.92 -36.40
N GLY A 169 20.80 11.03 -35.88
CA GLY A 169 20.21 11.08 -34.54
C GLY A 169 18.71 10.80 -34.54
N GLY A 170 18.25 9.86 -33.72
CA GLY A 170 16.83 9.60 -33.50
C GLY A 170 16.54 8.99 -32.13
N ARG A 171 16.01 9.79 -31.19
CA ARG A 171 15.48 9.28 -29.91
C ARG A 171 14.16 8.53 -30.16
N SER A 172 14.22 7.20 -30.25
CA SER A 172 13.03 6.36 -30.19
C SER A 172 12.67 6.05 -28.73
N ILE A 173 11.40 6.18 -28.38
CA ILE A 173 10.90 5.92 -27.03
C ILE A 173 10.53 4.44 -26.92
N ALA A 174 11.24 3.70 -26.06
CA ALA A 174 10.95 2.30 -25.81
C ALA A 174 9.61 2.14 -25.06
N ALA A 175 8.59 1.66 -25.77
CA ALA A 175 7.32 1.30 -25.15
C ALA A 175 7.45 -0.05 -24.43
N ALA A 176 7.63 -0.01 -23.11
CA ALA A 176 7.70 -1.21 -22.27
C ALA A 176 6.35 -1.94 -22.26
N ALA A 177 6.24 -3.01 -23.05
CA ALA A 177 5.12 -3.93 -22.99
C ALA A 177 5.31 -4.87 -21.79
N ILE A 178 4.50 -4.71 -20.75
CA ILE A 178 4.46 -5.66 -19.63
C ILE A 178 3.78 -6.94 -20.13
N ALA A 179 4.58 -7.97 -20.40
CA ALA A 179 4.11 -9.34 -20.50
C ALA A 179 4.29 -10.01 -19.13
N THR A 180 3.19 -10.48 -18.54
CA THR A 180 3.24 -11.36 -17.37
C THR A 180 3.35 -12.79 -17.87
N GLU A 181 4.55 -13.37 -17.82
CA GLU A 181 4.73 -14.80 -18.06
C GLU A 181 4.27 -15.57 -16.82
N THR A 182 3.29 -16.46 -17.00
CA THR A 182 3.00 -17.52 -16.03
C THR A 182 3.97 -18.65 -16.28
N ASN A 183 4.58 -19.16 -15.21
CA ASN A 183 5.57 -20.24 -15.31
C ASN A 183 4.84 -21.58 -15.22
N ASP A 184 4.27 -22.01 -16.34
CA ASP A 184 3.38 -23.17 -16.43
C ASP A 184 4.15 -24.49 -16.14
N GLY A 185 4.02 -25.00 -14.92
CA GLY A 185 4.44 -26.35 -14.55
C GLY A 185 3.30 -27.34 -14.73
N ASP A 186 3.53 -28.45 -15.46
CA ASP A 186 2.52 -29.50 -15.67
C ASP A 186 2.02 -30.09 -14.33
N GLY A 187 0.82 -29.70 -13.91
CA GLY A 187 0.13 -30.12 -12.69
C GLY A 187 -1.39 -30.06 -12.87
N ASP A 188 -2.13 -30.97 -12.24
CA ASP A 188 -3.54 -31.27 -12.56
C ASP A 188 -4.53 -30.46 -11.69
N ASP A 189 -4.51 -29.12 -11.82
CA ASP A 189 -5.16 -28.16 -10.91
C ASP A 189 -6.27 -27.26 -11.57
N ASN A 190 -6.81 -27.67 -12.72
CA ASN A 190 -7.70 -26.83 -13.57
C ASN A 190 -8.89 -26.15 -12.84
N ASP A 191 -9.53 -26.82 -11.87
CA ASP A 191 -10.73 -26.29 -11.19
C ASP A 191 -10.45 -25.02 -10.35
N ASN A 192 -9.21 -24.82 -9.90
CA ASN A 192 -8.86 -23.71 -9.01
C ASN A 192 -8.62 -22.39 -9.79
N ASP A 193 -7.92 -22.46 -10.93
CA ASP A 193 -7.62 -21.29 -11.76
C ASP A 193 -8.88 -20.69 -12.40
N ASP A 194 -9.84 -21.54 -12.79
CA ASP A 194 -11.15 -21.08 -13.26
C ASP A 194 -11.93 -20.37 -12.14
N ALA A 195 -11.87 -20.87 -10.89
CA ALA A 195 -12.53 -20.23 -9.75
C ALA A 195 -11.90 -18.85 -9.42
N VAL A 196 -10.57 -18.76 -9.40
CA VAL A 196 -9.83 -17.50 -9.18
C VAL A 196 -10.13 -16.49 -10.31
N THR A 197 -10.11 -16.94 -11.57
CA THR A 197 -10.44 -16.11 -12.73
C THR A 197 -11.86 -15.56 -12.67
N ASN A 198 -12.84 -16.41 -12.30
CA ASN A 198 -14.22 -15.97 -12.10
C ASN A 198 -14.36 -14.95 -10.97
N ARG A 199 -13.65 -15.12 -9.85
CA ARG A 199 -13.67 -14.14 -8.73
C ARG A 199 -13.10 -12.78 -9.16
N GLN A 200 -11.97 -12.76 -9.86
CA GLN A 200 -11.38 -11.51 -10.37
C GLN A 200 -12.30 -10.79 -11.36
N LEU A 201 -13.01 -11.54 -12.22
CA LEU A 201 -13.99 -10.98 -13.17
C LEU A 201 -15.20 -10.37 -12.44
N GLN A 202 -15.73 -11.03 -11.40
CA GLN A 202 -16.80 -10.45 -10.57
C GLN A 202 -16.38 -9.12 -9.94
N ILE A 203 -15.18 -9.05 -9.37
CA ILE A 203 -14.64 -7.82 -8.78
C ILE A 203 -14.54 -6.72 -9.84
N ARG A 204 -13.93 -6.99 -11.00
CA ARG A 204 -13.80 -5.98 -12.07
C ARG A 204 -15.14 -5.51 -12.63
N ASN A 205 -16.15 -6.39 -12.72
CA ASN A 205 -17.50 -5.99 -13.13
C ASN A 205 -18.16 -5.05 -12.10
N ALA A 206 -18.08 -5.36 -10.80
CA ALA A 206 -18.60 -4.50 -9.74
C ALA A 206 -17.91 -3.13 -9.68
N ILE A 207 -16.59 -3.09 -9.92
CA ILE A 207 -15.83 -1.82 -10.02
C ILE A 207 -16.38 -0.97 -11.17
N VAL A 208 -16.60 -1.57 -12.35
CA VAL A 208 -17.13 -0.87 -13.54
C VAL A 208 -18.55 -0.36 -13.32
N GLU A 209 -19.40 -1.13 -12.61
CA GLU A 209 -20.75 -0.71 -12.20
C GLU A 209 -20.71 0.53 -11.27
N CYS A 210 -19.73 0.59 -10.36
CA CYS A 210 -19.58 1.69 -9.40
C CYS A 210 -18.79 2.92 -9.88
N LEU A 211 -18.29 2.94 -11.14
CA LEU A 211 -17.52 4.08 -11.67
C LEU A 211 -18.28 5.42 -11.64
N SER A 212 -19.61 5.41 -11.68
CA SER A 212 -20.46 6.60 -11.57
C SER A 212 -21.11 6.80 -10.21
N SER A 213 -20.78 5.95 -9.22
CA SER A 213 -21.37 5.94 -7.87
C SER A 213 -20.32 5.66 -6.79
N CYS A 214 -19.15 6.30 -6.92
CA CYS A 214 -18.13 6.33 -5.87
C CYS A 214 -18.61 7.17 -4.67
N LEU A 215 -18.19 6.82 -3.45
CA LEU A 215 -18.47 7.60 -2.26
C LEU A 215 -17.53 8.82 -2.22
N THR A 216 -17.96 9.97 -2.75
CA THR A 216 -17.09 11.16 -2.93
C THR A 216 -17.21 12.19 -1.83
N SER A 217 -18.31 12.25 -1.09
CA SER A 217 -18.54 13.14 0.05
C SER A 217 -19.78 12.66 0.83
N THR A 218 -19.90 13.04 2.10
CA THR A 218 -21.03 12.67 2.99
C THR A 218 -21.61 13.87 3.73
N SER A 219 -22.81 13.69 4.31
CA SER A 219 -23.59 14.73 5.02
C SER A 219 -24.27 14.18 6.28
N LEU A 220 -23.52 13.47 7.14
CA LEU A 220 -24.06 12.86 8.37
C LEU A 220 -24.50 13.90 9.41
N ASP A 221 -23.84 15.05 9.45
CA ASP A 221 -24.24 16.24 10.22
C ASP A 221 -25.62 16.80 9.85
N LEU A 222 -26.02 16.67 8.58
CA LEU A 222 -27.35 17.10 8.12
C LEU A 222 -28.44 16.04 8.30
N THR A 223 -28.08 14.80 8.66
CA THR A 223 -28.99 13.64 8.58
C THR A 223 -29.05 12.77 9.85
N ILE A 224 -28.13 12.96 10.80
CA ILE A 224 -28.09 12.26 12.08
C ILE A 224 -28.09 13.30 13.22
N PRO A 225 -29.22 13.54 13.91
CA PRO A 225 -29.33 14.54 15.00
C PRO A 225 -28.40 14.30 16.21
N ALA A 226 -27.70 13.16 16.24
CA ALA A 226 -26.67 12.88 17.22
C ALA A 226 -25.36 13.66 16.98
N ILE A 227 -25.12 14.17 15.77
CA ILE A 227 -23.93 14.90 15.35
C ILE A 227 -24.23 16.40 15.41
N SER A 228 -23.48 17.15 16.21
CA SER A 228 -23.70 18.60 16.42
C SER A 228 -22.66 19.50 15.76
N SER A 229 -21.59 18.94 15.19
CA SER A 229 -20.58 19.66 14.42
C SER A 229 -20.88 19.66 12.92
N SER A 230 -20.59 20.76 12.23
CA SER A 230 -20.43 20.73 10.77
C SER A 230 -19.29 19.80 10.35
N LYS A 231 -19.45 19.08 9.23
CA LYS A 231 -18.41 18.25 8.62
C LYS A 231 -17.04 18.94 8.55
N LYS A 232 -15.97 18.23 8.93
CA LYS A 232 -14.59 18.55 8.53
C LYS A 232 -14.17 17.63 7.40
N GLU A 233 -14.06 18.18 6.19
CA GLU A 233 -13.62 17.43 5.00
C GLU A 233 -12.09 17.47 4.87
N GLY A 234 -11.46 16.30 4.76
CA GLY A 234 -10.03 16.13 4.46
C GLY A 234 -9.81 15.57 3.05
N LYS A 235 -8.56 15.36 2.64
CA LYS A 235 -8.22 14.90 1.26
C LYS A 235 -8.97 13.61 0.85
N VAL A 236 -9.06 12.62 1.74
CA VAL A 236 -9.66 11.28 1.47
C VAL A 236 -10.63 10.78 2.57
N ARG A 237 -10.95 11.61 3.56
CA ARG A 237 -11.78 11.27 4.72
C ARG A 237 -12.69 12.44 5.10
N ASP A 238 -13.94 12.13 5.44
CA ASP A 238 -14.90 13.08 6.03
C ASP A 238 -15.00 12.79 7.53
N MET A 239 -14.97 13.83 8.36
CA MET A 239 -14.90 13.70 9.82
C MET A 239 -16.02 14.49 10.50
N TYR A 240 -16.61 13.88 11.53
CA TYR A 240 -17.69 14.46 12.33
C TYR A 240 -17.41 14.30 13.83
N ASP A 241 -17.55 15.39 14.57
CA ASP A 241 -17.38 15.44 16.02
C ASP A 241 -18.74 15.21 16.71
N ALA A 242 -18.80 14.14 17.51
CA ALA A 242 -19.98 13.71 18.25
C ALA A 242 -19.74 13.75 19.77
N GLY A 243 -18.91 14.69 20.24
CA GLY A 243 -18.60 14.90 21.66
C GLY A 243 -17.33 14.14 22.06
N GLU A 244 -17.49 13.02 22.75
CA GLU A 244 -16.38 12.10 23.10
C GLU A 244 -15.98 11.16 21.96
N LEU A 245 -16.72 11.21 20.85
CA LEU A 245 -16.57 10.34 19.68
C LEU A 245 -16.19 11.15 18.44
N LEU A 246 -15.29 10.60 17.63
CA LEU A 246 -14.96 11.10 16.30
C LEU A 246 -15.41 10.05 15.27
N ILE A 247 -16.36 10.41 14.41
CA ILE A 247 -16.83 9.54 13.33
C ILE A 247 -16.00 9.88 12.09
N VAL A 248 -15.37 8.88 11.49
CA VAL A 248 -14.51 9.04 10.31
C VAL A 248 -15.05 8.17 9.18
N VAL A 249 -15.49 8.81 8.10
CA VAL A 249 -15.91 8.15 6.85
C VAL A 249 -14.73 8.19 5.89
N THR A 250 -14.26 7.03 5.44
CA THR A 250 -13.19 6.93 4.44
C THR A 250 -13.81 6.82 3.06
N THR A 251 -13.45 7.77 2.20
CA THR A 251 -14.11 8.03 0.93
C THR A 251 -13.29 7.50 -0.24
N ASP A 252 -13.94 7.35 -1.39
CA ASP A 252 -13.33 6.86 -2.62
C ASP A 252 -12.45 7.92 -3.31
N ARG A 253 -12.35 9.14 -2.75
CA ARG A 253 -11.47 10.20 -3.25
C ARG A 253 -10.02 9.72 -3.27
N GLN A 254 -9.33 9.90 -4.39
CA GLN A 254 -7.88 9.67 -4.52
C GLN A 254 -7.17 11.01 -4.76
N SER A 255 -6.29 11.39 -3.83
CA SER A 255 -5.49 12.60 -3.95
C SER A 255 -4.01 12.33 -4.23
N ALA A 256 -3.40 13.17 -5.06
CA ALA A 256 -1.95 13.41 -5.16
C ALA A 256 -1.70 14.79 -5.78
N PHE A 257 -0.47 15.32 -5.69
CA PHE A 257 -0.16 16.72 -6.06
C PHE A 257 -1.07 17.72 -5.32
N ASP A 258 -1.40 17.38 -4.07
CA ASP A 258 -2.31 18.09 -3.15
C ASP A 258 -3.73 18.40 -3.66
N ARG A 259 -4.13 17.74 -4.75
CA ARG A 259 -5.46 17.82 -5.36
C ARG A 259 -6.14 16.46 -5.34
N VAL A 260 -7.46 16.44 -5.38
CA VAL A 260 -8.23 15.21 -5.67
C VAL A 260 -8.17 14.99 -7.18
N LEU A 261 -7.68 13.83 -7.62
CA LEU A 261 -7.39 13.52 -9.02
C LEU A 261 -8.44 12.59 -9.65
N ALA A 262 -9.04 11.72 -8.84
CA ALA A 262 -10.02 10.75 -9.27
C ALA A 262 -10.90 10.32 -8.08
N SER A 263 -12.01 9.65 -8.39
CA SER A 263 -12.75 8.81 -7.44
C SER A 263 -12.53 7.35 -7.86
N VAL A 264 -12.21 6.48 -6.90
CA VAL A 264 -11.78 5.10 -7.14
C VAL A 264 -12.73 4.17 -6.40
N PRO A 265 -13.59 3.39 -7.09
CA PRO A 265 -14.60 2.56 -6.45
C PRO A 265 -14.01 1.66 -5.35
N PHE A 266 -14.71 1.55 -4.23
CA PHE A 266 -14.35 0.73 -3.07
C PHE A 266 -13.03 1.08 -2.37
N LYS A 267 -12.29 2.11 -2.80
CA LYS A 267 -11.05 2.56 -2.13
C LYS A 267 -11.34 2.92 -0.67
N GLY A 268 -12.43 3.61 -0.40
CA GLY A 268 -12.81 4.01 0.96
C GLY A 268 -13.04 2.81 1.88
N GLN A 269 -13.67 1.75 1.35
CA GLN A 269 -13.88 0.50 2.05
C GLN A 269 -12.55 -0.24 2.30
N VAL A 270 -11.74 -0.42 1.25
CA VAL A 270 -10.42 -1.08 1.34
C VAL A 270 -9.56 -0.45 2.43
N LEU A 271 -9.46 0.88 2.49
CA LEU A 271 -8.64 1.59 3.46
C LEU A 271 -9.14 1.41 4.90
N ASN A 272 -10.46 1.52 5.11
CA ASN A 272 -11.10 1.40 6.41
C ASN A 272 -11.05 -0.04 6.96
N GLU A 273 -11.30 -1.04 6.10
CA GLU A 273 -11.20 -2.45 6.49
C GLU A 273 -9.74 -2.90 6.71
N THR A 274 -8.79 -2.44 5.88
CA THR A 274 -7.34 -2.68 6.09
C THR A 274 -6.92 -2.14 7.46
N SER A 275 -7.25 -0.87 7.76
CA SER A 275 -6.96 -0.26 9.06
C SER A 275 -7.63 -1.01 10.19
N GLY A 276 -8.89 -1.43 10.03
CA GLY A 276 -9.63 -2.21 11.01
C GLY A 276 -8.95 -3.54 11.37
N TRP A 277 -8.47 -4.27 10.37
CA TRP A 277 -7.74 -5.52 10.56
C TRP A 277 -6.40 -5.29 11.28
N TRP A 278 -5.63 -4.28 10.85
CA TRP A 278 -4.36 -3.94 11.48
C TRP A 278 -4.49 -3.42 12.90
N PHE A 279 -5.50 -2.58 13.20
CA PHE A 279 -5.83 -2.18 14.57
C PHE A 279 -6.01 -3.40 15.47
N ASP A 280 -6.78 -4.40 15.05
CA ASP A 280 -7.04 -5.59 15.87
C ASP A 280 -5.80 -6.50 15.98
N LYS A 281 -4.97 -6.60 14.94
CA LYS A 281 -3.67 -7.29 14.99
C LYS A 281 -2.66 -6.59 15.93
N THR A 282 -2.65 -5.26 15.97
CA THR A 282 -1.65 -4.45 16.70
C THR A 282 -2.03 -4.06 18.12
N ARG A 283 -3.26 -4.38 18.58
CA ARG A 283 -3.74 -4.18 19.97
C ARG A 283 -2.76 -4.62 21.08
N HIS A 284 -1.90 -5.59 20.80
CA HIS A 284 -0.92 -6.14 21.73
C HIS A 284 0.37 -5.31 21.85
N ILE A 285 0.61 -4.37 20.92
CA ILE A 285 1.75 -3.44 20.91
C ILE A 285 1.32 -2.09 21.50
N VAL A 286 0.15 -1.59 21.08
CA VAL A 286 -0.41 -0.31 21.55
C VAL A 286 -1.94 -0.35 21.49
N PRO A 287 -2.67 0.24 22.45
CA PRO A 287 -4.10 0.46 22.27
C PRO A 287 -4.34 1.43 21.11
N ASN A 288 -5.42 1.21 20.36
CA ASN A 288 -5.88 2.13 19.31
C ASN A 288 -7.23 2.73 19.70
N ALA A 289 -7.54 3.90 19.15
CA ALA A 289 -8.76 4.62 19.47
C ALA A 289 -10.02 4.08 18.76
N ALA A 290 -9.92 3.08 17.89
CA ALA A 290 -11.06 2.57 17.12
C ALA A 290 -12.03 1.76 18.01
N LEU A 291 -13.20 2.32 18.30
CA LEU A 291 -14.21 1.72 19.18
C LEU A 291 -15.11 0.72 18.43
N CYS A 292 -15.59 1.09 17.25
CA CYS A 292 -16.34 0.20 16.38
C CYS A 292 -16.24 0.63 14.91
N ARG A 293 -16.55 -0.30 14.01
CA ARG A 293 -16.58 -0.11 12.56
C ARG A 293 -17.98 -0.49 12.08
N PRO A 294 -18.96 0.42 12.18
CA PRO A 294 -20.37 0.07 11.96
C PRO A 294 -20.71 -0.14 10.49
N ASP A 295 -19.84 0.32 9.59
CA ASP A 295 -20.00 0.26 8.15
C ASP A 295 -18.64 -0.01 7.50
N PRO A 296 -18.58 -0.76 6.38
CA PRO A 296 -17.35 -0.95 5.59
C PRO A 296 -16.55 0.34 5.30
N ASN A 297 -17.19 1.50 5.17
CA ASN A 297 -16.55 2.80 4.94
C ASN A 297 -16.24 3.61 6.23
N VAL A 298 -16.70 3.19 7.42
CA VAL A 298 -16.68 4.02 8.63
C VAL A 298 -15.96 3.36 9.80
N THR A 299 -15.18 4.16 10.52
CA THR A 299 -14.72 3.84 11.89
C THR A 299 -15.18 4.96 12.84
N ILE A 300 -15.71 4.56 14.00
CA ILE A 300 -15.98 5.48 15.11
C ILE A 300 -14.82 5.34 16.11
N PHE A 301 -14.13 6.44 16.35
CA PHE A 301 -12.98 6.54 17.25
C PHE A 301 -13.37 7.21 18.58
N LYS A 302 -12.66 6.85 19.64
CA LYS A 302 -12.57 7.64 20.88
C LYS A 302 -11.78 8.92 20.59
N LYS A 303 -12.33 10.08 20.96
CA LYS A 303 -11.66 11.36 20.74
C LYS A 303 -10.42 11.48 21.62
N CYS A 304 -9.31 11.89 21.03
CA CYS A 304 -8.00 12.01 21.67
C CYS A 304 -7.36 13.35 21.30
N ALA A 305 -6.53 13.90 22.19
CA ALA A 305 -5.65 15.02 21.88
C ALA A 305 -4.49 14.51 21.00
N VAL A 306 -4.53 14.83 19.70
CA VAL A 306 -3.53 14.38 18.71
C VAL A 306 -2.17 15.03 18.98
N PHE A 307 -1.09 14.24 18.96
CA PHE A 307 0.27 14.79 19.03
C PHE A 307 0.61 15.45 17.67
N PRO A 308 1.26 16.64 17.65
CA PRO A 308 1.50 17.41 16.42
C PRO A 308 2.68 16.88 15.56
N VAL A 309 2.94 15.58 15.63
CA VAL A 309 4.08 14.89 15.01
C VAL A 309 3.58 13.64 14.29
N GLU A 310 4.01 13.46 13.04
CA GLU A 310 3.73 12.25 12.27
C GLU A 310 4.95 11.32 12.29
N PHE A 311 4.76 10.10 12.77
CA PHE A 311 5.85 9.15 13.00
C PHE A 311 6.04 8.28 11.75
N VAL A 312 6.83 8.77 10.78
CA VAL A 312 7.16 8.01 9.57
C VAL A 312 8.32 7.04 9.87
N VAL A 313 8.12 5.75 9.62
CA VAL A 313 9.14 4.71 9.77
C VAL A 313 9.48 4.11 8.41
N ARG A 314 10.76 3.86 8.15
CA ARG A 314 11.27 3.36 6.86
C ARG A 314 12.16 2.13 7.05
N GLY A 315 11.98 1.12 6.20
CA GLY A 315 12.86 -0.05 6.10
C GLY A 315 13.74 -0.04 4.84
N TYR A 316 13.49 0.88 3.91
CA TYR A 316 14.18 0.97 2.62
C TYR A 316 14.43 2.44 2.23
N ILE A 317 15.45 2.68 1.44
CA ILE A 317 15.79 4.01 0.92
C ILE A 317 15.16 4.24 -0.46
N THR A 318 13.95 4.80 -0.45
CA THR A 318 13.14 5.01 -1.66
C THR A 318 12.47 6.39 -1.71
N GLY A 319 11.68 6.60 -2.77
CA GLY A 319 10.82 7.75 -3.00
C GLY A 319 11.24 8.66 -4.15
N THR A 320 10.38 9.65 -4.41
CA THR A 320 10.46 10.63 -5.51
C THR A 320 10.14 12.06 -5.07
N THR A 321 9.68 12.28 -3.83
CA THR A 321 9.40 13.61 -3.27
C THR A 321 10.65 14.24 -2.67
N SER A 322 10.67 15.57 -2.51
CA SER A 322 11.74 16.33 -1.85
C SER A 322 12.03 15.85 -0.41
N THR A 323 11.00 15.41 0.31
CA THR A 323 11.06 14.86 1.69
C THR A 323 11.28 13.35 1.78
N SER A 324 11.46 12.66 0.64
CA SER A 324 11.72 11.21 0.64
C SER A 324 13.21 10.90 0.81
N LEU A 325 13.49 9.79 1.49
CA LEU A 325 14.84 9.45 1.96
C LEU A 325 15.83 9.33 0.80
N TRP A 326 15.43 8.72 -0.32
CA TRP A 326 16.29 8.64 -1.50
C TRP A 326 16.64 10.02 -2.07
N THR A 327 15.67 10.92 -2.24
CA THR A 327 15.93 12.28 -2.76
C THR A 327 16.89 13.06 -1.88
N VAL A 328 16.74 12.95 -0.55
CA VAL A 328 17.63 13.58 0.43
C VAL A 328 19.05 13.01 0.30
N TYR A 329 19.20 11.69 0.33
CA TYR A 329 20.50 11.02 0.24
C TYR A 329 21.21 11.25 -1.11
N ASN A 330 20.47 11.18 -2.22
CA ASN A 330 20.96 11.44 -3.58
C ASN A 330 21.32 12.92 -3.80
N SER A 331 20.88 13.85 -2.93
CA SER A 331 21.37 15.23 -2.89
C SER A 331 22.68 15.40 -2.10
N GLY A 332 23.33 14.30 -1.70
CA GLY A 332 24.61 14.30 -0.98
C GLY A 332 24.51 14.41 0.54
N LYS A 333 23.29 14.42 1.10
CA LYS A 333 23.10 14.43 2.56
C LYS A 333 23.28 13.03 3.15
N ARG A 334 23.82 12.95 4.36
CA ARG A 334 23.96 11.69 5.13
C ARG A 334 23.27 11.74 6.49
N GLU A 335 23.04 12.93 7.02
CA GLU A 335 22.23 13.11 8.22
C GLU A 335 20.77 13.42 7.84
N TYR A 336 19.82 12.72 8.47
CA TYR A 336 18.39 12.96 8.28
C TYR A 336 17.60 12.59 9.54
N CYS A 337 16.84 13.52 10.11
CA CYS A 337 16.06 13.32 11.33
C CYS A 337 16.88 12.80 12.54
N GLY A 338 18.15 13.21 12.67
CA GLY A 338 19.08 12.70 13.68
C GLY A 338 19.73 11.34 13.37
N ASN A 339 19.35 10.70 12.27
CA ASN A 339 19.94 9.43 11.81
C ASN A 339 21.10 9.68 10.86
N LEU A 340 22.17 8.88 10.96
CA LEU A 340 23.29 8.86 10.02
C LEU A 340 23.15 7.69 9.03
N LEU A 341 23.25 7.99 7.74
CA LEU A 341 23.17 7.04 6.63
C LEU A 341 24.60 6.64 6.19
N PRO A 342 24.88 5.34 5.96
CA PRO A 342 26.15 4.90 5.41
C PRO A 342 26.34 5.35 3.95
N GLU A 343 27.59 5.45 3.51
CA GLU A 343 27.92 5.65 2.10
C GLU A 343 27.61 4.42 1.25
N GLY A 344 27.49 4.63 -0.07
CA GLY A 344 27.37 3.56 -1.06
C GLY A 344 25.96 3.01 -1.29
N LEU A 345 24.95 3.42 -0.51
CA LEU A 345 23.55 3.06 -0.76
C LEU A 345 23.10 3.49 -2.17
N VAL A 346 22.32 2.64 -2.82
CA VAL A 346 21.64 2.91 -4.10
C VAL A 346 20.11 2.95 -3.90
N LYS A 347 19.38 3.35 -4.96
CA LYS A 347 17.93 3.50 -4.86
C LYS A 347 17.26 2.16 -4.59
N ASN A 348 16.32 2.18 -3.64
CA ASN A 348 15.50 1.03 -3.21
C ASN A 348 16.28 -0.03 -2.39
N ASP A 349 17.50 0.26 -1.92
CA ASP A 349 18.19 -0.59 -0.94
C ASP A 349 17.36 -0.77 0.34
N ARG A 350 17.52 -1.95 0.97
CA ARG A 350 17.05 -2.20 2.33
C ARG A 350 18.01 -1.57 3.34
N LEU A 351 17.46 -0.87 4.33
CA LEU A 351 18.24 -0.33 5.45
C LEU A 351 18.63 -1.46 6.41
N GLU A 352 19.82 -1.35 7.03
CA GLU A 352 20.29 -2.32 8.04
C GLU A 352 19.32 -2.42 9.24
N LYS A 353 18.72 -1.28 9.62
CA LYS A 353 17.75 -1.16 10.69
C LYS A 353 16.60 -0.25 10.24
N ASN A 354 15.40 -0.52 10.73
CA ASN A 354 14.24 0.35 10.50
C ASN A 354 14.48 1.71 11.17
N MET A 355 14.17 2.79 10.46
CA MET A 355 14.58 4.14 10.80
C MET A 355 13.37 5.07 10.98
N LEU A 356 13.33 5.83 12.06
CA LEU A 356 12.30 6.84 12.31
C LEU A 356 12.72 8.17 11.67
N THR A 357 11.85 8.75 10.84
CA THR A 357 12.04 10.08 10.24
C THR A 357 10.78 10.93 10.48
N PRO A 358 10.56 11.42 11.70
CA PRO A 358 9.30 12.07 12.04
C PRO A 358 9.18 13.44 11.38
N THR A 359 7.96 13.91 11.19
CA THR A 359 7.67 15.23 10.59
C THR A 359 6.68 16.04 11.44
N THR A 360 6.70 17.37 11.34
CA THR A 360 5.62 18.22 11.84
C THR A 360 4.31 17.87 11.14
N LYS A 361 3.19 17.85 11.86
CA LYS A 361 1.86 17.80 11.25
C LYS A 361 1.42 19.22 10.89
N ALA A 362 1.73 19.68 9.68
CA ALA A 362 1.51 21.06 9.25
C ALA A 362 0.28 21.22 8.32
N ALA A 363 -0.16 22.46 8.10
CA ALA A 363 -1.26 22.75 7.19
C ALA A 363 -0.81 22.78 5.71
N ASP A 364 0.37 23.36 5.45
CA ASP A 364 0.91 23.54 4.10
C ASP A 364 1.79 22.34 3.69
N HIS A 365 2.93 22.15 4.38
CA HIS A 365 3.92 21.11 4.08
C HIS A 365 4.57 20.56 5.37
N ASP A 366 4.67 19.23 5.47
CA ASP A 366 5.26 18.54 6.62
C ASP A 366 6.79 18.67 6.62
N VAL A 367 7.36 19.16 7.73
CA VAL A 367 8.80 19.45 7.88
C VAL A 367 9.46 18.31 8.67
N PRO A 368 10.56 17.70 8.17
CA PRO A 368 11.31 16.69 8.91
C PRO A 368 11.88 17.22 10.24
N LEU A 369 11.89 16.38 11.27
CA LEU A 369 12.39 16.68 12.62
C LEU A 369 13.32 15.57 13.12
N SER A 370 14.22 15.86 14.07
CA SER A 370 14.80 14.84 14.95
C SER A 370 13.96 14.59 16.23
N PRO A 371 14.17 13.48 16.97
CA PRO A 371 13.58 13.27 18.30
C PRO A 371 13.90 14.39 19.30
N GLU A 372 15.10 14.96 19.24
CA GLU A 372 15.55 16.07 20.08
C GLU A 372 14.79 17.35 19.71
N GLU A 373 14.71 17.67 18.42
CA GLU A 373 13.97 18.81 17.89
C GLU A 373 12.49 18.83 18.28
N ILE A 374 11.84 17.66 18.37
CA ILE A 374 10.45 17.54 18.83
C ILE A 374 10.31 18.05 20.27
N VAL A 375 11.26 17.72 21.14
CA VAL A 375 11.27 18.11 22.56
C VAL A 375 11.70 19.56 22.73
N GLU A 376 12.71 20.02 21.99
CA GLU A 376 13.19 21.41 22.00
C GLU A 376 12.12 22.42 21.52
N LYS A 377 11.32 22.04 20.52
CA LYS A 377 10.20 22.84 20.02
C LYS A 377 8.95 22.72 20.91
N GLY A 378 9.00 21.97 22.01
CA GLY A 378 7.90 21.80 22.96
C GLY A 378 6.68 21.05 22.38
N LEU A 379 6.85 20.29 21.30
CA LEU A 379 5.76 19.58 20.62
C LEU A 379 5.28 18.36 21.43
N MET A 380 6.19 17.73 22.18
CA MET A 380 5.96 16.55 23.02
C MET A 380 6.92 16.52 24.21
N THR A 381 6.62 15.73 25.25
CA THR A 381 7.56 15.47 26.34
C THR A 381 8.64 14.47 25.89
N ARG A 382 9.79 14.42 26.59
CA ARG A 382 10.86 13.45 26.30
C ARG A 382 10.38 12.01 26.44
N GLU A 383 9.64 11.72 27.50
CA GLU A 383 9.04 10.41 27.79
C GLU A 383 8.08 9.97 26.67
N ASP A 384 7.23 10.88 26.17
CA ASP A 384 6.30 10.58 25.07
C ASP A 384 7.03 10.29 23.75
N VAL A 385 8.13 10.99 23.47
CA VAL A 385 8.93 10.76 22.26
C VAL A 385 9.65 9.42 22.32
N GLU A 386 10.27 9.07 23.45
CA GLU A 386 10.95 7.79 23.65
C GLU A 386 9.97 6.60 23.59
N TYR A 387 8.78 6.75 24.18
CA TYR A 387 7.69 5.78 24.09
C TYR A 387 7.14 5.62 22.67
N LEU A 388 6.86 6.72 21.96
CA LEU A 388 6.31 6.63 20.60
C LEU A 388 7.34 6.23 19.54
N GLN A 389 8.62 6.57 19.71
CA GLN A 389 9.69 6.08 18.85
C GLN A 389 9.81 4.56 18.93
N SER A 390 9.87 4.01 20.15
CA SER A 390 9.92 2.56 20.35
C SER A 390 8.63 1.88 19.86
N THR A 391 7.46 2.44 20.16
CA THR A 391 6.15 1.94 19.68
C THR A 391 6.05 1.92 18.15
N ALA A 392 6.40 3.01 17.46
CA ALA A 392 6.33 3.10 16.00
C ALA A 392 7.29 2.11 15.33
N LEU A 393 8.51 1.95 15.85
CA LEU A 393 9.46 0.95 15.35
C LEU A 393 8.96 -0.49 15.57
N SER A 394 8.34 -0.79 16.71
CA SER A 394 7.73 -2.10 17.00
C SER A 394 6.53 -2.40 16.09
N LEU A 395 5.62 -1.44 15.90
CA LEU A 395 4.50 -1.56 14.96
C LEU A 395 5.00 -1.84 13.54
N PHE A 396 6.10 -1.19 13.12
CA PHE A 396 6.61 -1.34 11.77
C PHE A 396 7.35 -2.66 11.55
N ALA A 397 8.11 -3.14 12.54
CA ALA A 397 8.75 -4.45 12.51
C ALA A 397 7.72 -5.58 12.42
N TYR A 398 6.65 -5.52 13.24
CA TYR A 398 5.55 -6.48 13.18
C TYR A 398 4.77 -6.39 11.86
N GLY A 399 4.55 -5.17 11.34
CA GLY A 399 3.96 -4.95 10.02
C GLY A 399 4.79 -5.58 8.89
N GLN A 400 6.12 -5.51 8.97
CA GLN A 400 7.03 -6.15 8.02
C GLN A 400 6.99 -7.68 8.11
N GLU A 401 6.95 -8.26 9.31
CA GLU A 401 6.83 -9.71 9.51
C GLU A 401 5.55 -10.25 8.86
N VAL A 402 4.41 -9.63 9.17
CA VAL A 402 3.09 -10.04 8.67
C VAL A 402 2.96 -9.79 7.16
N ALA A 403 3.52 -8.69 6.63
CA ALA A 403 3.56 -8.45 5.19
C ALA A 403 4.41 -9.49 4.45
N ALA A 404 5.59 -9.83 4.99
CA ALA A 404 6.51 -10.79 4.39
C ALA A 404 5.91 -12.20 4.32
N ALA A 405 5.16 -12.61 5.35
CA ALA A 405 4.41 -13.87 5.35
C ALA A 405 3.40 -13.98 4.19
N ASN A 406 2.89 -12.84 3.70
CA ASN A 406 1.91 -12.75 2.61
C ASN A 406 2.53 -12.30 1.27
N GLY A 407 3.87 -12.43 1.10
CA GLY A 407 4.56 -12.12 -0.15
C GLY A 407 4.72 -10.62 -0.46
N LEU A 408 4.56 -9.76 0.55
CA LEU A 408 4.69 -8.30 0.45
C LEU A 408 5.92 -7.80 1.23
N LEU A 409 6.51 -6.69 0.77
CA LEU A 409 7.46 -5.91 1.56
C LEU A 409 6.75 -4.65 2.03
N LEU A 410 6.67 -4.43 3.35
CA LEU A 410 6.28 -3.14 3.92
C LEU A 410 7.51 -2.21 3.94
N VAL A 411 7.46 -1.17 3.11
CA VAL A 411 8.65 -0.41 2.68
C VAL A 411 8.90 0.81 3.56
N ASP A 412 7.85 1.63 3.72
CA ASP A 412 7.72 2.67 4.73
C ASP A 412 6.24 2.90 5.07
N THR A 413 5.98 3.48 6.24
CA THR A 413 4.62 3.81 6.74
C THR A 413 4.65 5.10 7.55
N LYS A 414 3.49 5.72 7.70
CA LYS A 414 3.20 6.81 8.62
C LYS A 414 2.34 6.33 9.78
N TYR A 415 2.55 6.86 10.98
CA TYR A 415 1.65 6.70 12.14
C TYR A 415 1.25 8.06 12.72
N GLU A 416 0.08 8.10 13.35
CA GLU A 416 -0.37 9.20 14.20
C GLU A 416 -0.83 8.65 15.56
N PHE A 417 -0.56 9.41 16.60
CA PHE A 417 -0.90 9.06 17.98
C PHE A 417 -1.57 10.23 18.67
N GLY A 418 -2.27 9.96 19.76
CA GLY A 418 -2.79 11.00 20.65
C GLY A 418 -3.08 10.48 22.04
N ARG A 419 -3.34 11.41 22.96
CA ARG A 419 -3.67 11.10 24.35
C ARG A 419 -5.18 11.13 24.57
N ALA A 420 -5.74 10.05 25.09
CA ALA A 420 -7.13 9.99 25.53
C ALA A 420 -7.34 10.84 26.81
N PRO A 421 -8.60 11.21 27.16
CA PRO A 421 -8.88 12.01 28.37
C PRO A 421 -8.42 11.38 29.70
N ASP A 422 -8.26 10.05 29.74
CA ASP A 422 -7.71 9.30 30.87
C ASP A 422 -6.16 9.26 30.93
N GLY A 423 -5.49 9.92 29.98
CA GLY A 423 -4.02 9.97 29.90
C GLY A 423 -3.38 8.89 29.01
N THR A 424 -4.14 7.87 28.59
CA THR A 424 -3.62 6.77 27.75
C THR A 424 -3.17 7.28 26.38
N ILE A 425 -1.97 6.91 25.93
CA ILE A 425 -1.52 7.14 24.56
C ILE A 425 -2.13 6.05 23.66
N MET A 426 -2.77 6.46 22.57
CA MET A 426 -3.43 5.57 21.61
C MET A 426 -2.97 5.84 20.19
N LEU A 427 -2.89 4.78 19.38
CA LEU A 427 -2.77 4.84 17.93
C LEU A 427 -4.08 5.36 17.31
N LEU A 428 -3.97 6.30 16.38
CA LEU A 428 -5.08 6.99 15.71
C LEU A 428 -5.06 6.74 14.18
N ASP A 429 -5.84 7.54 13.45
CA ASP A 429 -5.78 7.73 12.00
C ASP A 429 -5.99 6.45 11.17
N GLU A 430 -5.12 6.13 10.21
CA GLU A 430 -5.11 4.88 9.47
C GLU A 430 -3.74 4.19 9.55
N ILE A 431 -3.70 2.86 9.60
CA ILE A 431 -2.48 2.07 9.79
C ILE A 431 -2.28 1.08 8.64
N HIS A 432 -1.06 1.04 8.12
CA HIS A 432 -0.58 0.02 7.18
C HIS A 432 -1.43 -0.12 5.90
N THR A 433 -2.03 0.99 5.44
CA THR A 433 -2.86 1.05 4.22
C THR A 433 -2.02 1.41 2.99
N PRO A 434 -2.51 1.23 1.75
CA PRO A 434 -1.80 1.68 0.55
C PRO A 434 -1.84 3.21 0.33
N ASP A 435 -2.58 3.98 1.14
CA ASP A 435 -2.54 5.45 1.13
C ASP A 435 -1.52 6.00 2.16
N SER A 436 -1.33 5.33 3.31
CA SER A 436 -0.38 5.69 4.39
C SER A 436 0.97 4.94 4.37
N SER A 437 1.10 3.88 3.57
CA SER A 437 2.28 3.02 3.45
C SER A 437 2.64 2.68 2.01
N ARG A 438 3.89 2.29 1.78
CA ARG A 438 4.34 1.68 0.52
C ARG A 438 4.47 0.17 0.68
N TYR A 439 3.96 -0.55 -0.32
CA TYR A 439 4.06 -2.01 -0.44
C TYR A 439 4.69 -2.42 -1.78
N TRP A 440 5.62 -3.35 -1.74
CA TRP A 440 6.20 -4.00 -2.94
C TRP A 440 5.93 -5.50 -2.97
N ILE A 441 5.88 -6.08 -4.16
CA ILE A 441 5.80 -7.54 -4.35
C ILE A 441 7.17 -8.15 -4.04
N ALA A 442 7.26 -8.94 -2.96
CA ALA A 442 8.54 -9.43 -2.43
C ALA A 442 9.31 -10.27 -3.46
N ASN A 443 8.61 -11.16 -4.17
CA ASN A 443 9.22 -12.03 -5.17
C ASN A 443 9.80 -11.26 -6.38
N SER A 444 9.33 -10.03 -6.64
CA SER A 444 9.86 -9.18 -7.71
C SER A 444 11.12 -8.41 -7.31
N TYR A 445 11.33 -8.20 -6.00
CA TYR A 445 12.22 -7.15 -5.51
C TYR A 445 13.69 -7.39 -5.87
N ALA A 446 14.21 -8.59 -5.60
CA ALA A 446 15.64 -8.88 -5.73
C ALA A 446 16.14 -8.79 -7.18
N GLU A 447 15.38 -9.34 -8.14
CA GLU A 447 15.71 -9.27 -9.57
C GLU A 447 15.65 -7.82 -10.07
N ARG A 448 14.56 -7.11 -9.75
CA ARG A 448 14.35 -5.73 -10.21
C ARG A 448 15.38 -4.77 -9.63
N HIS A 449 15.72 -4.92 -8.34
CA HIS A 449 16.77 -4.16 -7.68
C HIS A 449 18.16 -4.42 -8.30
N ALA A 450 18.52 -5.68 -8.54
CA ALA A 450 19.78 -6.04 -9.21
C ALA A 450 19.85 -5.51 -10.67
N ALA A 451 18.70 -5.38 -11.34
CA ALA A 451 18.59 -4.77 -12.67
C ALA A 451 18.50 -3.22 -12.65
N GLY A 452 18.54 -2.57 -11.49
CA GLY A 452 18.41 -1.11 -11.35
C GLY A 452 17.00 -0.56 -11.66
N LEU A 453 15.98 -1.41 -11.62
CA LEU A 453 14.58 -1.09 -11.88
C LEU A 453 13.84 -0.73 -10.58
N GLU A 454 12.78 0.09 -10.69
CA GLU A 454 11.85 0.30 -9.58
C GLU A 454 11.15 -1.02 -9.22
N PRO A 455 11.06 -1.41 -7.93
CA PRO A 455 10.30 -2.56 -7.47
C PRO A 455 8.84 -2.54 -7.92
N GLU A 456 8.20 -3.70 -8.07
CA GLU A 456 6.79 -3.76 -8.40
C GLU A 456 5.95 -3.32 -7.20
N SER A 457 5.19 -2.22 -7.36
CA SER A 457 4.34 -1.66 -6.32
C SER A 457 2.86 -1.67 -6.71
N ILE A 458 2.01 -1.92 -5.71
CA ILE A 458 0.56 -1.81 -5.81
C ILE A 458 0.12 -0.49 -5.14
N ASP A 459 0.59 0.63 -5.68
CA ASP A 459 0.30 1.97 -5.16
C ASP A 459 -0.24 2.94 -6.24
N LYS A 460 -0.43 4.20 -5.85
CA LYS A 460 -0.95 5.30 -6.69
C LYS A 460 0.09 5.96 -7.62
N GLU A 461 1.33 5.46 -7.71
CA GLU A 461 2.38 6.10 -8.53
C GLU A 461 2.07 6.00 -10.03
N PHE A 462 1.42 4.94 -10.51
CA PHE A 462 1.02 4.86 -11.92
C PHE A 462 -0.09 5.87 -12.29
N LEU A 463 -0.96 6.24 -11.34
CA LEU A 463 -1.92 7.35 -11.51
C LEU A 463 -1.16 8.68 -11.59
N ARG A 464 -0.21 8.92 -10.67
CA ARG A 464 0.65 10.12 -10.68
C ARG A 464 1.43 10.26 -11.99
N LEU A 465 2.02 9.16 -12.48
CA LEU A 465 2.73 9.11 -13.76
C LEU A 465 1.80 9.38 -14.93
N TRP A 466 0.56 8.89 -14.91
CA TRP A 466 -0.41 9.23 -15.95
C TRP A 466 -0.69 10.74 -15.98
N PHE A 467 -1.04 11.37 -14.85
CA PHE A 467 -1.27 12.82 -14.80
C PHE A 467 -0.03 13.61 -15.25
N LYS A 468 1.16 13.30 -14.71
CA LYS A 468 2.43 13.95 -15.08
C LYS A 468 2.79 13.84 -16.57
N ASN A 469 2.28 12.82 -17.26
CA ASN A 469 2.50 12.61 -18.70
C ASN A 469 1.39 13.20 -19.60
N ASN A 470 0.29 13.73 -19.02
CA ASN A 470 -0.88 14.24 -19.77
C ASN A 470 -1.28 15.69 -19.40
N CYS A 471 -0.76 16.25 -18.30
CA CYS A 471 -0.98 17.64 -17.85
C CYS A 471 0.17 18.11 -16.94
N ASP A 472 0.18 19.39 -16.56
CA ASP A 472 0.93 19.85 -15.38
C ASP A 472 -0.01 19.83 -14.15
N PRO A 473 0.08 18.80 -13.28
CA PRO A 473 -0.85 18.66 -12.16
C PRO A 473 -0.72 19.77 -11.10
N TYR A 474 0.39 20.51 -11.08
CA TYR A 474 0.62 21.60 -10.14
C TYR A 474 0.06 22.93 -10.66
N ASN A 475 0.22 23.21 -11.95
CA ASN A 475 -0.08 24.53 -12.53
C ASN A 475 -1.40 24.58 -13.34
N ASP A 476 -1.90 23.46 -13.88
CA ASP A 476 -3.11 23.49 -14.72
C ASP A 476 -4.38 23.70 -13.90
N VAL A 477 -5.18 24.72 -14.25
CA VAL A 477 -6.40 25.10 -13.51
C VAL A 477 -7.42 23.95 -13.46
N ALA A 478 -7.61 23.25 -14.58
CA ALA A 478 -8.42 22.05 -14.69
C ALA A 478 -7.54 20.87 -15.13
N LEU A 479 -7.74 19.71 -14.49
CA LEU A 479 -7.05 18.47 -14.83
C LEU A 479 -7.92 17.60 -15.75
N PRO A 480 -7.33 16.79 -16.64
CA PRO A 480 -8.09 15.83 -17.44
C PRO A 480 -8.62 14.68 -16.58
N ASP A 481 -9.82 14.18 -16.89
CA ASP A 481 -10.39 13.01 -16.20
C ASP A 481 -9.48 11.78 -16.35
N ALA A 482 -9.25 11.07 -15.25
CA ALA A 482 -8.52 9.81 -15.26
C ALA A 482 -9.30 8.75 -16.09
N PRO A 483 -8.66 8.03 -17.04
CA PRO A 483 -9.34 7.02 -17.86
C PRO A 483 -10.03 5.95 -17.02
N LYS A 484 -11.20 5.49 -17.46
CA LYS A 484 -12.01 4.50 -16.71
C LYS A 484 -11.25 3.20 -16.47
N GLU A 485 -10.41 2.79 -17.42
CA GLU A 485 -9.54 1.63 -17.33
C GLU A 485 -8.46 1.81 -16.25
N LEU A 486 -7.91 3.03 -16.13
CA LEU A 486 -6.90 3.40 -15.14
C LEU A 486 -7.49 3.40 -13.71
N VAL A 487 -8.69 3.96 -13.56
CA VAL A 487 -9.46 3.95 -12.30
C VAL A 487 -9.89 2.53 -11.91
N THR A 488 -10.33 1.74 -12.88
CA THR A 488 -10.74 0.33 -12.67
C THR A 488 -9.55 -0.52 -12.23
N GLU A 489 -8.40 -0.35 -12.86
CA GLU A 489 -7.16 -1.04 -12.48
C GLU A 489 -6.64 -0.59 -11.11
N LEU A 490 -6.78 0.70 -10.76
CA LEU A 490 -6.42 1.19 -9.42
C LEU A 490 -7.31 0.60 -8.32
N SER A 491 -8.63 0.57 -8.53
CA SER A 491 -9.57 -0.07 -7.59
C SER A 491 -9.27 -1.56 -7.43
N PHE A 492 -9.04 -2.29 -8.53
CA PHE A 492 -8.67 -3.71 -8.50
C PHE A 492 -7.34 -3.95 -7.76
N ARG A 493 -6.37 -3.05 -7.92
CA ARG A 493 -5.09 -3.05 -7.21
C ARG A 493 -5.26 -2.82 -5.70
N TYR A 494 -6.04 -1.82 -5.29
CA TYR A 494 -6.39 -1.60 -3.88
C TYR A 494 -7.02 -2.85 -3.26
N ILE A 495 -7.99 -3.47 -3.95
CA ILE A 495 -8.65 -4.70 -3.50
C ILE A 495 -7.65 -5.86 -3.39
N ARG A 496 -6.84 -6.12 -4.42
CA ARG A 496 -5.83 -7.19 -4.38
C ARG A 496 -4.83 -7.00 -3.24
N LEU A 497 -4.40 -5.77 -2.96
CA LEU A 497 -3.49 -5.48 -1.86
C LEU A 497 -4.16 -5.67 -0.49
N TYR A 498 -5.45 -5.38 -0.33
CA TYR A 498 -6.21 -5.77 0.86
C TYR A 498 -6.28 -7.30 1.03
N GLU A 499 -6.57 -8.05 -0.04
CA GLU A 499 -6.69 -9.51 0.01
C GLU A 499 -5.33 -10.13 0.37
N MET A 500 -4.22 -9.61 -0.17
CA MET A 500 -2.86 -10.01 0.20
C MET A 500 -2.48 -9.60 1.63
N ILE A 501 -2.73 -8.36 2.06
CA ILE A 501 -2.41 -7.90 3.42
C ILE A 501 -3.16 -8.73 4.47
N THR A 502 -4.46 -8.94 4.29
CA THR A 502 -5.34 -9.47 5.34
C THR A 502 -5.52 -10.98 5.32
N GLY A 503 -5.26 -11.62 4.18
CA GLY A 503 -5.61 -13.01 3.90
C GLY A 503 -7.11 -13.27 3.69
N ASN A 504 -7.95 -12.22 3.71
CA ASN A 504 -9.40 -12.32 3.57
C ASN A 504 -9.85 -11.92 2.15
N PRO A 505 -10.84 -12.61 1.55
CA PRO A 505 -11.43 -12.17 0.29
C PRO A 505 -12.22 -10.86 0.47
N PHE A 506 -12.11 -9.94 -0.47
CA PHE A 506 -12.82 -8.66 -0.43
C PHE A 506 -14.33 -8.84 -0.59
N SER A 507 -15.12 -8.22 0.30
CA SER A 507 -16.58 -8.30 0.28
C SER A 507 -17.19 -7.17 -0.55
N ILE A 508 -17.79 -7.53 -1.70
CA ILE A 508 -18.50 -6.56 -2.56
C ILE A 508 -19.81 -6.18 -1.86
N PRO A 509 -20.06 -4.88 -1.56
CA PRO A 509 -21.28 -4.46 -0.89
C PRO A 509 -22.52 -4.64 -1.78
N ASN A 510 -23.72 -4.55 -1.19
CA ASN A 510 -24.97 -4.61 -1.94
C ASN A 510 -25.16 -3.34 -2.80
N LEU A 511 -24.76 -3.40 -4.07
CA LEU A 511 -24.77 -2.26 -5.01
C LEU A 511 -26.16 -1.69 -5.29
N LYS A 512 -27.24 -2.40 -4.91
CA LYS A 512 -28.63 -1.93 -5.01
C LYS A 512 -29.07 -1.06 -3.83
N GLN A 513 -28.27 -0.97 -2.77
CA GLN A 513 -28.55 -0.12 -1.61
C GLN A 513 -27.87 1.25 -1.76
N SER A 514 -28.63 2.32 -1.54
CA SER A 514 -28.10 3.68 -1.38
C SER A 514 -26.96 3.68 -0.34
N MET A 515 -25.77 4.11 -0.74
CA MET A 515 -24.61 4.14 0.16
C MET A 515 -24.80 5.14 1.31
N ASP A 516 -25.40 6.28 1.03
CA ASP A 516 -25.70 7.29 2.03
C ASP A 516 -26.68 6.76 3.07
N ASP A 517 -27.74 6.05 2.64
CA ASP A 517 -28.68 5.41 3.58
C ASP A 517 -28.04 4.27 4.36
N ARG A 518 -27.22 3.44 3.71
CA ARG A 518 -26.44 2.36 4.35
C ARG A 518 -25.58 2.92 5.48
N ILE A 519 -24.72 3.89 5.15
CA ILE A 519 -23.80 4.53 6.10
C ILE A 519 -24.58 5.24 7.22
N ARG A 520 -25.61 6.02 6.88
CA ARG A 520 -26.42 6.78 7.84
C ARG A 520 -27.17 5.86 8.82
N GLN A 521 -27.79 4.78 8.33
CA GLN A 521 -28.48 3.79 9.17
C GLN A 521 -27.49 3.09 10.12
N ASN A 522 -26.35 2.66 9.60
CA ASN A 522 -25.32 1.96 10.36
C ASN A 522 -24.70 2.85 11.46
N VAL A 523 -24.40 4.12 11.15
CA VAL A 523 -23.84 5.08 12.12
C VAL A 523 -24.85 5.47 13.19
N ASP A 524 -26.11 5.75 12.86
CA ASP A 524 -27.13 6.15 13.84
C ASP A 524 -27.44 5.01 14.85
N ALA A 525 -27.54 3.77 14.37
CA ALA A 525 -27.68 2.58 15.20
C ALA A 525 -26.47 2.36 16.14
N ALA A 526 -25.25 2.60 15.64
CA ALA A 526 -24.02 2.47 16.43
C ALA A 526 -23.88 3.57 17.49
N LEU A 527 -24.16 4.83 17.16
CA LEU A 527 -24.17 5.94 18.11
C LEU A 527 -25.23 5.73 19.20
N SER A 528 -26.41 5.25 18.83
CA SER A 528 -27.47 4.87 19.79
C SER A 528 -27.00 3.77 20.74
N SER A 529 -26.32 2.75 20.23
CA SER A 529 -25.78 1.64 21.03
C SER A 529 -24.68 2.10 22.00
N LEU A 530 -23.71 2.90 21.52
CA LEU A 530 -22.64 3.45 22.34
C LEU A 530 -23.18 4.38 23.45
N ARG A 531 -24.20 5.20 23.15
CA ARG A 531 -24.89 6.06 24.12
C ARG A 531 -25.65 5.28 25.20
N VAL A 532 -26.11 4.07 24.93
CA VAL A 532 -26.72 3.18 25.94
C VAL A 532 -25.64 2.50 26.80
N ALA A 533 -24.50 2.10 26.22
CA ALA A 533 -23.38 1.53 26.97
C ALA A 533 -22.79 2.54 27.96
N GLY A 534 -22.51 3.78 27.52
CA GLY A 534 -21.98 4.87 28.35
C GLY A 534 -22.96 5.47 29.38
N ARG A 535 -24.12 4.85 29.59
CA ARG A 535 -25.06 5.15 30.70
C ARG A 535 -25.21 3.97 31.69
N ARG A 536 -24.45 2.90 31.47
CA ARG A 536 -24.44 1.67 32.30
C ARG A 536 -23.07 1.42 32.96
N GLN A 537 -22.09 2.24 32.63
CA GLN A 537 -20.82 2.44 33.32
C GLN A 537 -20.94 3.73 34.14
#